data_AF-A0A0T6BBP1-F1
#
_entry.id   AF-A0A0T6BBP1-F1
#
_cell.length_a   1.000
_cell.length_b   1.000
_cell.length_c   1.000
_cell.angle_alpha   90.00
_cell.angle_beta   90.00
_cell.angle_gamma   90.00
#
_symmetry.space_group_name_H-M   'P 1'
#
loop_
_entity.id
_entity.type
_entity.pdbx_description
1 polymer ?
#
loop_
_entity_poly.entity_id
_entity_poly.type
_entity_poly.pdbx_seq_one_letter_code
_entity_poly.pdbx_strand_id
1 'polypeptide(L)'
;GKSHASMLLLRQLFAVAGGGPETDAFKHLAAAFTVLRSLGSAKTATNSESSRIGQFIEVQVTDGALYRTKIHCYFLDQTRVIRPLPSEKNYHIFYQMLAGLSTDERAKLNLEGYSPSNLRYLQHGDTRQDVTEDATRFQAWKTCLGVLGIPFLDVVRVLAAVLLLGNVQFIDGKGIEVDVKGDTELNAVAGLLGVSGAALFRGLTTRTHNARGQLVKSVCDANMSNMTRDCLAKALYCRTVATIVRRANSLKRLGSTLGTLSSDSNESVHNQVEVTSQHASTIGGTNAGSKSMAALNNAVRHATDGFIGILDMFGFEEPKPSQLEHLCINLCAETMQHFYNTHIFKSSIESCRDEGINCEVEVDYVDNVPCIDLISSLRTGL
;
A
#
# COMPACT_ATOMS: atom_id res chain seq x y z
N GLY A 1 -9.70 15.98 2.91
CA GLY A 1 -9.04 17.04 2.13
C GLY A 1 -8.11 16.47 1.08
N LYS A 2 -6.91 16.03 1.50
CA LYS A 2 -5.82 15.56 0.62
C LYS A 2 -6.24 14.55 -0.46
N SER A 3 -6.74 13.38 -0.07
CA SER A 3 -7.17 12.34 -1.01
C SER A 3 -8.27 12.78 -1.99
N HIS A 4 -9.17 13.69 -1.57
CA HIS A 4 -10.16 14.26 -2.47
C HIS A 4 -9.51 15.18 -3.52
N ALA A 5 -8.55 16.01 -3.11
CA ALA A 5 -7.79 16.87 -4.01
C ALA A 5 -6.96 16.06 -5.02
N SER A 6 -6.31 14.97 -4.58
CA SER A 6 -5.56 14.07 -5.48
C SER A 6 -6.45 13.48 -6.58
N MET A 7 -7.65 13.01 -6.22
CA MET A 7 -8.61 12.48 -7.19
C MET A 7 -9.13 13.56 -8.14
N LEU A 8 -9.37 14.78 -7.63
CA LEU A 8 -9.78 15.90 -8.46
C LEU A 8 -8.69 16.30 -9.47
N LEU A 9 -7.42 16.34 -9.03
CA LEU A 9 -6.28 16.63 -9.89
C LEU A 9 -6.17 15.58 -11.00
N LEU A 10 -6.24 14.29 -10.67
CA LEU A 10 -6.24 13.19 -11.64
C LEU A 10 -7.37 13.35 -12.65
N ARG A 11 -8.58 13.67 -12.20
CA ARG A 11 -9.74 13.88 -13.08
C ARG A 11 -9.48 15.02 -14.08
N GLN A 12 -8.88 16.12 -13.63
CA GLN A 12 -8.54 17.25 -14.49
C GLN A 12 -7.42 16.90 -15.47
N LEU A 13 -6.38 16.19 -15.03
CA LEU A 13 -5.29 15.73 -15.90
C LEU A 13 -5.83 14.87 -17.06
N PHE A 14 -6.71 13.91 -16.77
CA PHE A 14 -7.34 13.08 -17.80
C PHE A 14 -8.29 13.88 -18.71
N ALA A 15 -8.92 14.94 -18.21
CA ALA A 15 -9.76 15.82 -19.04
C ALA A 15 -8.91 16.64 -20.02
N VAL A 16 -7.81 17.24 -19.54
CA VAL A 16 -6.90 18.06 -20.35
C VAL A 16 -6.16 17.23 -21.40
N ALA A 17 -5.73 16.01 -21.06
CA ALA A 17 -5.03 15.13 -21.99
C ALA A 17 -5.94 14.47 -23.05
N GLY A 18 -7.26 14.72 -23.01
CA GLY A 18 -8.24 14.12 -23.90
C GLY A 18 -8.82 12.81 -23.39
N GLY A 19 -10.13 12.64 -23.57
CA GLY A 19 -10.89 11.43 -23.17
C GLY A 19 -11.54 11.52 -21.79
N GLY A 20 -10.94 12.23 -20.83
CA GLY A 20 -11.57 12.53 -19.55
C GLY A 20 -11.92 11.30 -18.70
N PRO A 21 -12.91 11.44 -17.79
CA PRO A 21 -13.32 10.39 -16.87
C PRO A 21 -13.93 9.15 -17.53
N GLU A 22 -14.30 9.26 -18.81
CA GLU A 22 -14.95 8.18 -19.54
C GLU A 22 -13.97 7.17 -20.13
N THR A 23 -12.67 7.47 -20.10
CA THR A 23 -11.64 6.54 -20.57
C THR A 23 -11.55 5.28 -19.70
N ASP A 24 -11.27 4.14 -20.33
CA ASP A 24 -11.04 2.88 -19.60
C ASP A 24 -9.89 2.99 -18.61
N ALA A 25 -8.85 3.76 -18.97
CA ALA A 25 -7.71 4.02 -18.09
C ALA A 25 -8.13 4.76 -16.81
N PHE A 26 -8.97 5.80 -16.92
CA PHE A 26 -9.48 6.51 -15.75
C PHE A 26 -10.46 5.64 -14.95
N LYS A 27 -11.36 4.91 -15.62
CA LYS A 27 -12.31 3.99 -14.96
C LYS A 27 -11.57 2.92 -14.14
N HIS A 28 -10.51 2.35 -14.70
CA HIS A 28 -9.64 1.40 -14.00
C HIS A 28 -8.90 2.05 -12.82
N LEU A 29 -8.35 3.26 -13.02
CA LEU A 29 -7.70 4.02 -11.95
C LEU A 29 -8.68 4.32 -10.80
N ALA A 30 -9.87 4.85 -11.12
CA ALA A 30 -10.92 5.15 -10.15
C ALA A 30 -11.38 3.89 -9.40
N ALA A 31 -11.51 2.76 -10.09
CA ALA A 31 -11.80 1.47 -9.47
C ALA A 31 -10.69 1.06 -8.49
N ALA A 32 -9.41 1.24 -8.84
CA ALA A 32 -8.29 0.98 -7.95
C ALA A 32 -8.35 1.84 -6.68
N PHE A 33 -8.65 3.13 -6.80
CA PHE A 33 -8.81 4.02 -5.64
C PHE A 33 -9.97 3.61 -4.74
N THR A 34 -11.13 3.27 -5.29
CA THR A 34 -12.27 2.77 -4.50
C THR A 34 -11.87 1.52 -3.71
N VAL A 35 -11.18 0.58 -4.35
CA VAL A 35 -10.74 -0.65 -3.71
C VAL A 35 -9.71 -0.38 -2.61
N LEU A 36 -8.69 0.43 -2.91
CA LEU A 36 -7.61 0.77 -1.97
C LEU A 36 -8.09 1.63 -0.81
N ARG A 37 -9.10 2.48 -1.00
CA ARG A 37 -9.68 3.29 0.08
C ARG A 37 -10.32 2.41 1.15
N SER A 38 -11.13 1.41 0.78
CA SER A 38 -11.72 0.49 1.76
C SER A 38 -10.66 -0.33 2.52
N LEU A 39 -9.56 -0.70 1.85
CA LEU A 39 -8.46 -1.49 2.41
C LEU A 39 -7.41 -0.66 3.16
N GLY A 40 -7.37 0.64 2.90
CA GLY A 40 -6.31 1.52 3.33
C GLY A 40 -6.78 2.61 4.28
N SER A 41 -8.08 2.80 4.46
CA SER A 41 -8.64 3.82 5.34
C SER A 41 -9.37 3.21 6.55
N ALA A 42 -9.31 3.93 7.65
CA ALA A 42 -9.99 3.60 8.89
C ALA A 42 -10.47 4.86 9.62
N LYS A 43 -11.47 4.70 10.48
CA LYS A 43 -11.88 5.76 11.41
C LYS A 43 -10.90 5.83 12.57
N THR A 44 -10.30 7.00 12.77
CA THR A 44 -9.53 7.38 13.95
C THR A 44 -10.36 8.26 14.89
N ALA A 45 -9.78 8.67 16.01
CA ALA A 45 -10.45 9.58 16.96
C ALA A 45 -10.84 10.94 16.34
N THR A 46 -10.09 11.43 15.35
CA THR A 46 -10.24 12.78 14.77
C THR A 46 -10.70 12.76 13.31
N ASN A 47 -10.65 11.63 12.62
CA ASN A 47 -10.98 11.53 11.20
C ASN A 47 -11.69 10.20 10.90
N SER A 48 -12.92 10.28 10.36
CA SER A 48 -13.71 9.11 9.99
C SER A 48 -13.15 8.34 8.78
N GLU A 49 -12.34 8.98 7.95
CA GLU A 49 -11.83 8.48 6.67
C GLU A 49 -10.30 8.66 6.61
N SER A 50 -9.59 8.34 7.71
CA SER A 50 -8.14 8.51 7.78
C SER A 50 -7.43 7.48 6.91
N SER A 51 -6.63 7.95 5.95
CA SER A 51 -5.73 7.09 5.17
C SER A 51 -4.63 6.55 6.08
N ARG A 52 -4.51 5.22 6.15
CA ARG A 52 -3.48 4.45 6.88
C ARG A 52 -2.51 3.74 5.92
N ILE A 53 -2.53 4.18 4.66
CA ILE A 53 -1.63 3.80 3.59
C ILE A 53 -1.29 5.07 2.82
N GLY A 54 0.00 5.34 2.64
CA GLY A 54 0.49 6.41 1.77
C GLY A 54 0.39 5.98 0.31
N GLN A 55 0.06 6.90 -0.58
CA GLN A 55 -0.08 6.64 -2.01
C GLN A 55 0.72 7.65 -2.81
N PHE A 56 1.59 7.17 -3.69
CA PHE A 56 2.24 7.97 -4.72
C PHE A 56 1.77 7.48 -6.08
N ILE A 57 1.17 8.39 -6.85
CA ILE A 57 0.62 8.09 -8.16
C ILE A 57 1.53 8.71 -9.22
N GLU A 58 2.13 7.87 -10.05
CA GLU A 58 2.88 8.31 -11.22
C GLU A 58 1.96 8.29 -12.43
N VAL A 59 1.66 9.47 -12.96
CA VAL A 59 0.97 9.64 -14.23
C VAL A 59 2.01 9.88 -15.31
N GLN A 60 2.27 8.86 -16.12
CA GLN A 60 3.31 8.92 -17.13
C GLN A 60 2.79 9.59 -18.41
N VAL A 61 3.52 10.61 -18.89
CA VAL A 61 3.14 11.50 -19.98
C VAL A 61 4.18 11.38 -21.10
N THR A 62 3.71 11.18 -22.32
CA THR A 62 4.52 11.17 -23.54
C THR A 62 3.78 11.96 -24.61
N ASP A 63 4.44 12.93 -25.24
CA ASP A 63 3.88 13.75 -26.31
C ASP A 63 2.52 14.40 -25.95
N GLY A 64 2.36 14.82 -24.69
CA GLY A 64 1.13 15.45 -24.17
C GLY A 64 -0.03 14.48 -23.90
N ALA A 65 0.16 13.18 -24.11
CA ALA A 65 -0.84 12.15 -23.83
C ALA A 65 -0.50 11.34 -22.57
N LEU A 66 -1.54 10.93 -21.82
CA LEU A 66 -1.37 10.04 -20.67
C LEU A 66 -1.29 8.59 -21.14
N TYR A 67 -0.13 7.96 -20.95
CA TYR A 67 0.06 6.59 -21.41
C TYR A 67 -0.14 5.55 -20.31
N ARG A 68 0.23 5.87 -19.05
CA ARG A 68 0.17 4.90 -17.94
C ARG A 68 -0.04 5.51 -16.56
N THR A 69 -0.94 4.83 -15.84
CA THR A 69 -1.20 4.81 -14.40
C THR A 69 -0.24 3.98 -13.55
N LYS A 70 0.60 4.48 -12.63
CA LYS A 70 1.17 3.61 -11.58
C LYS A 70 0.84 4.12 -10.18
N ILE A 71 0.47 3.21 -9.30
CA ILE A 71 0.18 3.48 -7.88
C ILE A 71 1.22 2.77 -7.04
N HIS A 72 1.97 3.54 -6.26
CA HIS A 72 2.92 3.06 -5.27
C HIS A 72 2.32 3.26 -3.90
N CYS A 73 2.26 2.19 -3.10
CA CYS A 73 1.74 2.26 -1.74
C CYS A 73 2.88 2.17 -0.74
N TYR A 74 2.87 3.07 0.24
CA TYR A 74 3.87 3.15 1.30
C TYR A 74 3.20 3.01 2.65
N PHE A 75 3.92 2.40 3.60
CA PHE A 75 3.56 2.37 5.01
C PHE A 75 2.09 2.00 5.28
N LEU A 76 1.77 0.71 5.17
CA LEU A 76 0.48 0.18 5.62
C LEU A 76 0.56 -0.11 7.12
N ASP A 77 -0.30 0.53 7.92
CA ASP A 77 -0.44 0.28 9.35
C ASP A 77 -0.94 -1.15 9.61
N GLN A 78 0.00 -2.09 9.71
CA GLN A 78 -0.30 -3.51 9.86
C GLN A 78 -0.80 -3.86 11.26
N THR A 79 -0.45 -3.10 12.30
CA THR A 79 -0.86 -3.44 13.67
C THR A 79 -2.33 -3.18 13.92
N ARG A 80 -2.92 -2.19 13.23
CA ARG A 80 -4.36 -1.96 13.19
C ARG A 80 -5.18 -3.19 12.81
N VAL A 81 -4.67 -4.06 11.94
CA VAL A 81 -5.36 -5.28 11.50
C VAL A 81 -5.75 -6.16 12.69
N ILE A 82 -4.86 -6.27 13.69
CA ILE A 82 -5.05 -7.17 14.84
C ILE A 82 -5.48 -6.44 16.12
N ARG A 83 -5.20 -5.13 16.20
CA ARG A 83 -5.33 -4.35 17.43
C ARG A 83 -5.54 -2.86 17.08
N PRO A 84 -6.76 -2.46 16.69
CA PRO A 84 -7.09 -1.04 16.58
C PRO A 84 -6.96 -0.36 17.95
N LEU A 85 -6.71 0.96 17.95
CA LEU A 85 -6.73 1.76 19.18
C LEU A 85 -8.15 1.81 19.78
N PRO A 86 -8.27 2.04 21.11
CA PRO A 86 -9.56 2.26 21.74
C PRO A 86 -10.36 3.36 21.04
N SER A 87 -11.66 3.15 20.86
CA SER A 87 -12.59 4.09 20.17
C SER A 87 -12.32 4.33 18.68
N GLU A 88 -11.32 3.66 18.09
CA GLU A 88 -11.06 3.68 16.65
C GLU A 88 -11.58 2.43 15.97
N LYS A 89 -11.72 2.47 14.65
CA LYS A 89 -12.09 1.29 13.86
C LYS A 89 -10.86 0.58 13.31
N ASN A 90 -11.04 -0.70 13.01
CA ASN A 90 -10.20 -1.40 12.05
C ASN A 90 -10.46 -0.85 10.63
N TYR A 91 -9.81 -1.40 9.61
CA TYR A 91 -10.02 -0.99 8.21
C TYR A 91 -11.48 -1.12 7.78
N HIS A 92 -11.96 -0.15 7.00
CA HIS A 92 -13.37 -0.07 6.60
C HIS A 92 -13.87 -1.33 5.89
N ILE A 93 -13.00 -1.98 5.12
CA ILE A 93 -13.35 -3.19 4.37
C ILE A 93 -13.98 -4.29 5.26
N PHE A 94 -13.55 -4.44 6.52
CA PHE A 94 -14.09 -5.49 7.38
C PHE A 94 -15.55 -5.22 7.74
N TYR A 95 -15.88 -3.97 8.04
CA TYR A 95 -17.25 -3.54 8.33
C TYR A 95 -18.10 -3.63 7.06
N GLN A 96 -17.63 -3.05 5.96
CA GLN A 96 -18.27 -3.11 4.64
C GLN A 96 -18.58 -4.54 4.22
N MET A 97 -17.62 -5.46 4.37
CA MET A 97 -17.82 -6.87 4.06
C MET A 97 -18.90 -7.51 4.93
N LEU A 98 -18.86 -7.31 6.25
CA LEU A 98 -19.87 -7.89 7.14
C LEU A 98 -21.28 -7.36 6.84
N ALA A 99 -21.43 -6.09 6.45
CA ALA A 99 -22.72 -5.51 6.10
C ALA A 99 -23.20 -5.92 4.70
N GLY A 100 -22.29 -6.08 3.74
CA GLY A 100 -22.63 -6.25 2.33
C GLY A 100 -22.62 -7.68 1.79
N LEU A 101 -22.10 -8.67 2.52
CA LEU A 101 -22.17 -10.08 2.13
C LEU A 101 -23.61 -10.60 2.23
N SER A 102 -24.03 -11.36 1.21
CA SER A 102 -25.27 -12.13 1.25
C SER A 102 -25.22 -13.28 2.27
N THR A 103 -26.39 -13.84 2.60
CA THR A 103 -26.49 -15.01 3.50
C THR A 103 -25.66 -16.19 2.98
N ASP A 104 -25.74 -16.48 1.68
CA ASP A 104 -25.02 -17.59 1.05
C ASP A 104 -23.51 -17.35 1.03
N GLU A 105 -23.09 -16.11 0.79
CA GLU A 105 -21.66 -15.76 0.86
C GLU A 105 -21.14 -15.84 2.29
N ARG A 106 -21.92 -15.42 3.30
CA ARG A 106 -21.58 -15.58 4.72
C ARG A 106 -21.41 -17.05 5.09
N ALA A 107 -22.32 -17.93 4.67
CA ALA A 107 -22.22 -19.38 4.90
C ALA A 107 -20.94 -19.96 4.28
N LYS A 108 -20.67 -19.65 3.00
CA LYS A 108 -19.45 -20.11 2.31
C LYS A 108 -18.15 -19.61 2.95
N LEU A 109 -18.20 -18.45 3.61
CA LEU A 109 -17.06 -17.84 4.28
C LEU A 109 -16.96 -18.20 5.77
N ASN A 110 -17.85 -19.04 6.30
CA ASN A 110 -17.96 -19.36 7.74
C ASN A 110 -18.13 -18.10 8.61
N LEU A 111 -18.87 -17.10 8.11
CA LEU A 111 -19.17 -15.84 8.78
C LEU A 111 -20.63 -15.74 9.28
N GLU A 112 -21.34 -16.87 9.33
CA GLU A 112 -22.68 -16.95 9.93
C GLU A 112 -22.61 -16.68 11.43
N GLY A 113 -23.52 -15.85 11.95
CA GLY A 113 -23.53 -15.47 13.37
C GLY A 113 -22.42 -14.51 13.81
N TYR A 114 -21.45 -14.19 12.95
CA TYR A 114 -20.40 -13.21 13.26
C TYR A 114 -20.85 -11.77 12.97
N SER A 115 -20.41 -10.87 13.85
CA SER A 115 -20.65 -9.45 13.84
C SER A 115 -19.39 -8.70 14.35
N PRO A 116 -19.33 -7.37 14.21
CA PRO A 116 -18.22 -6.60 14.79
C PRO A 116 -18.03 -6.77 16.31
N SER A 117 -19.06 -7.25 17.04
CA SER A 117 -18.99 -7.40 18.51
C SER A 117 -18.43 -8.74 18.98
N ASN A 118 -18.36 -9.78 18.13
CA ASN A 118 -17.83 -11.09 18.50
C ASN A 118 -16.59 -11.52 17.70
N LEU A 119 -16.10 -10.65 16.82
CA LEU A 119 -14.84 -10.82 16.12
C LEU A 119 -13.72 -10.08 16.86
N ARG A 120 -12.70 -10.80 17.33
CA ARG A 120 -11.66 -10.26 18.22
C ARG A 120 -10.95 -9.03 17.64
N TYR A 121 -10.66 -9.04 16.35
CA TYR A 121 -9.97 -7.94 15.67
C TYR A 121 -10.85 -6.71 15.43
N LEU A 122 -12.15 -6.78 15.72
CA LEU A 122 -13.10 -5.66 15.59
C LEU A 122 -13.66 -5.22 16.95
N GLN A 123 -13.88 -6.15 17.88
CA GLN A 123 -14.65 -5.94 19.11
C GLN A 123 -14.04 -4.96 20.12
N HIS A 124 -12.73 -4.70 20.04
CA HIS A 124 -12.01 -3.84 20.99
C HIS A 124 -11.96 -2.36 20.58
N GLY A 125 -12.40 -2.04 19.37
CA GLY A 125 -12.50 -0.67 18.86
C GLY A 125 -13.93 -0.13 18.87
N ASP A 126 -14.20 0.83 17.99
CA ASP A 126 -15.56 1.28 17.67
C ASP A 126 -16.27 0.23 16.80
N THR A 127 -17.27 -0.43 17.37
CA THR A 127 -18.05 -1.47 16.70
C THR A 127 -19.30 -0.93 16.00
N ARG A 128 -19.64 0.35 16.17
CA ARG A 128 -20.83 0.95 15.57
C ARG A 128 -20.77 0.87 14.06
N GLN A 129 -21.88 0.52 13.44
CA GLN A 129 -21.93 0.31 12.00
C GLN A 129 -23.13 1.02 11.40
N ASP A 130 -22.93 1.74 10.30
CA ASP A 130 -24.01 2.11 9.38
C ASP A 130 -24.12 1.00 8.35
N VAL A 131 -25.01 0.04 8.63
CA VAL A 131 -25.14 -1.19 7.82
C VAL A 131 -25.53 -0.86 6.38
N THR A 132 -26.37 0.13 6.17
CA THR A 132 -26.87 0.51 4.83
C THR A 132 -25.76 1.15 4.01
N GLU A 133 -25.03 2.10 4.59
CA GLU A 133 -23.92 2.76 3.90
C GLU A 133 -22.77 1.77 3.64
N ASP A 134 -22.39 0.97 4.64
CA ASP A 134 -21.32 -0.02 4.52
C ASP A 134 -21.65 -1.09 3.48
N ALA A 135 -22.90 -1.57 3.42
CA ALA A 135 -23.33 -2.50 2.38
C ALA A 135 -23.26 -1.87 0.98
N THR A 136 -23.67 -0.61 0.84
CA THR A 136 -23.60 0.13 -0.44
C THR A 136 -22.14 0.29 -0.90
N ARG A 137 -21.26 0.70 0.02
CA ARG A 137 -19.81 0.82 -0.23
C ARG A 137 -19.20 -0.53 -0.62
N PHE A 138 -19.64 -1.62 0.01
CA PHE A 138 -19.17 -2.97 -0.33
C PHE A 138 -19.61 -3.42 -1.73
N GLN A 139 -20.83 -3.12 -2.16
CA GLN A 139 -21.28 -3.43 -3.52
C GLN A 139 -20.50 -2.64 -4.58
N ALA A 140 -20.22 -1.36 -4.31
CA ALA A 140 -19.35 -0.56 -5.16
C ALA A 140 -17.93 -1.13 -5.22
N TRP A 141 -17.38 -1.53 -4.07
CA TRP A 141 -16.07 -2.17 -3.95
C TRP A 141 -16.00 -3.49 -4.73
N LYS A 142 -17.02 -4.35 -4.60
CA LYS A 142 -17.15 -5.62 -5.35
C LYS A 142 -17.19 -5.39 -6.86
N THR A 143 -17.93 -4.38 -7.31
CA THR A 143 -17.99 -3.98 -8.72
C THR A 143 -16.61 -3.52 -9.21
N CYS A 144 -15.91 -2.70 -8.42
CA CYS A 144 -14.58 -2.21 -8.75
C CYS A 144 -13.52 -3.32 -8.82
N LEU A 145 -13.60 -4.36 -7.98
CA LEU A 145 -12.74 -5.54 -8.14
C LEU A 145 -12.93 -6.21 -9.51
N GLY A 146 -14.17 -6.29 -9.99
CA GLY A 146 -14.49 -6.80 -11.32
C GLY A 146 -13.82 -5.99 -12.44
N VAL A 147 -13.86 -4.66 -12.34
CA VAL A 147 -13.16 -3.75 -13.28
C VAL A 147 -11.64 -4.02 -13.29
N LEU A 148 -11.05 -4.27 -12.12
CA LEU A 148 -9.62 -4.59 -12.00
C LEU A 148 -9.27 -6.02 -12.44
N GLY A 149 -10.25 -6.83 -12.85
CA GLY A 149 -10.05 -8.24 -13.19
C GLY A 149 -9.64 -9.10 -12.00
N ILE A 150 -10.01 -8.72 -10.78
CA ILE A 150 -9.68 -9.42 -9.55
C ILE A 150 -10.88 -10.28 -9.14
N PRO A 151 -10.75 -11.61 -9.05
CA PRO A 151 -11.84 -12.46 -8.60
C PRO A 151 -12.27 -12.11 -7.18
N PHE A 152 -13.55 -11.78 -7.01
CA PHE A 152 -14.11 -11.36 -5.72
C PHE A 152 -13.82 -12.37 -4.59
N LEU A 153 -14.10 -13.66 -4.84
CA LEU A 153 -13.91 -14.73 -3.85
C LEU A 153 -12.46 -14.90 -3.42
N ASP A 154 -11.49 -14.60 -4.28
CA ASP A 154 -10.07 -14.70 -3.93
C ASP A 154 -9.65 -13.68 -2.87
N VAL A 155 -10.29 -12.51 -2.87
CA VAL A 155 -10.01 -11.47 -1.87
C VAL A 155 -10.79 -11.73 -0.60
N VAL A 156 -12.11 -11.94 -0.69
CA VAL A 156 -12.95 -12.04 0.52
C VAL A 156 -12.68 -13.30 1.34
N ARG A 157 -12.23 -14.41 0.73
CA ARG A 157 -11.81 -15.60 1.49
C ARG A 157 -10.63 -15.33 2.42
N VAL A 158 -9.67 -14.50 1.97
CA VAL A 158 -8.51 -14.14 2.78
C VAL A 158 -8.90 -13.13 3.86
N LEU A 159 -9.77 -12.17 3.56
CA LEU A 159 -10.28 -11.21 4.55
C LEU A 159 -11.11 -11.90 5.65
N ALA A 160 -11.96 -12.87 5.26
CA ALA A 160 -12.70 -13.71 6.21
C ALA A 160 -11.76 -14.54 7.08
N ALA A 161 -10.74 -15.16 6.46
CA ALA A 161 -9.71 -15.90 7.20
C ALA A 161 -8.97 -15.02 8.21
N VAL A 162 -8.65 -13.76 7.87
CA VAL A 162 -8.04 -12.81 8.81
C VAL A 162 -8.94 -12.56 10.04
N LEU A 163 -10.24 -12.35 9.83
CA LEU A 163 -11.18 -12.10 10.92
C LEU A 163 -11.35 -13.33 11.84
N LEU A 164 -11.58 -14.50 11.25
CA LEU A 164 -11.76 -15.76 11.99
C LEU A 164 -10.49 -16.17 12.74
N LEU A 165 -9.32 -15.92 12.15
CA LEU A 165 -8.04 -16.21 12.79
C LEU A 165 -7.89 -15.44 14.12
N GLY A 166 -8.45 -14.22 14.22
CA GLY A 166 -8.46 -13.47 15.47
C GLY A 166 -9.19 -14.15 16.62
N ASN A 167 -10.17 -15.02 16.32
CA ASN A 167 -10.95 -15.74 17.32
C ASN A 167 -10.29 -17.05 17.80
N VAL A 168 -9.23 -17.51 17.12
CA VAL A 168 -8.42 -18.65 17.57
C VAL A 168 -7.50 -18.21 18.70
N GLN A 169 -7.58 -18.84 19.87
CA GLN A 169 -6.71 -18.55 21.01
C GLN A 169 -6.01 -19.81 21.50
N PHE A 170 -4.68 -19.75 21.57
CA PHE A 170 -3.86 -20.79 22.17
C PHE A 170 -3.73 -20.55 23.68
N ILE A 171 -3.81 -21.62 24.46
CA ILE A 171 -3.64 -21.61 25.92
C ILE A 171 -2.66 -22.71 26.33
N ASP A 172 -1.86 -22.45 27.36
CA ASP A 172 -0.94 -23.47 27.88
C ASP A 172 -1.77 -24.54 28.61
N GLY A 173 -1.71 -25.76 28.08
CA GLY A 173 -2.41 -26.92 28.62
C GLY A 173 -1.58 -27.65 29.69
N LYS A 174 -2.08 -28.81 30.13
CA LYS A 174 -1.32 -29.72 31.01
C LYS A 174 -0.25 -30.54 30.24
N GLY A 175 -0.34 -30.56 28.91
CA GLY A 175 0.55 -31.29 28.03
C GLY A 175 1.74 -30.48 27.53
N ILE A 176 2.50 -31.08 26.61
CA ILE A 176 3.62 -30.43 25.92
C ILE A 176 3.11 -29.50 24.80
N GLU A 177 1.96 -29.82 24.21
CA GLU A 177 1.29 -29.00 23.19
C GLU A 177 0.29 -28.02 23.82
N VAL A 178 0.07 -26.90 23.14
CA VAL A 178 -0.93 -25.90 23.52
C VAL A 178 -2.34 -26.38 23.18
N ASP A 179 -3.30 -26.05 24.05
CA ASP A 179 -4.71 -26.26 23.77
C ASP A 179 -5.26 -25.10 22.92
N VAL A 180 -6.33 -25.35 22.15
CA VAL A 180 -6.96 -24.35 21.26
C VAL A 180 -8.38 -24.04 21.73
N LYS A 181 -8.67 -22.74 21.89
CA LYS A 181 -10.04 -22.21 21.89
C LYS A 181 -10.33 -21.66 20.49
N GLY A 182 -11.45 -22.08 19.90
CA GLY A 182 -11.83 -21.73 18.53
C GLY A 182 -11.33 -22.73 17.47
N ASP A 183 -11.45 -24.04 17.76
CA ASP A 183 -11.09 -25.11 16.81
C ASP A 183 -11.94 -25.06 15.53
N THR A 184 -13.20 -24.67 15.66
CA THR A 184 -14.11 -24.39 14.54
C THR A 184 -13.55 -23.31 13.61
N GLU A 185 -13.10 -22.19 14.17
CA GLU A 185 -12.50 -21.08 13.42
C GLU A 185 -11.17 -21.48 12.81
N LEU A 186 -10.34 -22.26 13.51
CA LEU A 186 -9.07 -22.76 12.98
C LEU A 186 -9.29 -23.62 11.73
N ASN A 187 -10.26 -24.54 11.76
CA ASN A 187 -10.61 -25.38 10.62
C ASN A 187 -11.23 -24.57 9.47
N ALA A 188 -12.08 -23.59 9.77
CA ALA A 188 -12.64 -22.68 8.78
C ALA A 188 -11.54 -21.86 8.07
N VAL A 189 -10.60 -21.28 8.84
CA VAL A 189 -9.45 -20.55 8.30
C VAL A 189 -8.61 -21.45 7.41
N ALA A 190 -8.33 -22.68 7.84
CA ALA A 190 -7.56 -23.65 7.04
C ALA A 190 -8.24 -23.93 5.68
N GLY A 191 -9.56 -24.16 5.69
CA GLY A 191 -10.35 -24.35 4.47
C GLY A 191 -10.31 -23.15 3.53
N LEU A 192 -10.48 -21.92 4.05
CA LEU A 192 -10.43 -20.68 3.26
C LEU A 192 -9.06 -20.40 2.63
N LEU A 193 -7.99 -20.78 3.34
CA LEU A 193 -6.60 -20.65 2.87
C LEU A 193 -6.15 -21.82 1.98
N GLY A 194 -6.96 -22.88 1.87
CA GLY A 194 -6.65 -24.06 1.05
C GLY A 194 -5.56 -24.97 1.67
N VAL A 195 -5.48 -25.01 3.01
CA VAL A 195 -4.54 -25.85 3.76
C VAL A 195 -5.29 -26.76 4.73
N SER A 196 -4.69 -27.87 5.17
CA SER A 196 -5.30 -28.72 6.20
C SER A 196 -5.24 -28.06 7.58
N GLY A 197 -6.27 -28.23 8.41
CA GLY A 197 -6.30 -27.73 9.79
C GLY A 197 -5.07 -28.15 10.62
N ALA A 198 -4.64 -29.42 10.49
CA ALA A 198 -3.45 -29.91 11.17
C ALA A 198 -2.15 -29.22 10.71
N ALA A 199 -2.02 -28.87 9.43
CA ALA A 199 -0.86 -28.13 8.93
C ALA A 199 -0.85 -26.68 9.44
N LEU A 200 -2.03 -26.03 9.46
CA LEU A 200 -2.16 -24.68 10.00
C LEU A 200 -1.85 -24.66 11.51
N PHE A 201 -2.42 -25.60 12.28
CA PHE A 201 -2.14 -25.75 13.70
C PHE A 201 -0.64 -25.88 13.96
N ARG A 202 0.02 -26.86 13.32
CA ARG A 202 1.48 -27.03 13.46
C ARG A 202 2.27 -25.81 13.02
N GLY A 203 1.83 -25.11 11.97
CA GLY A 203 2.49 -23.89 11.50
C GLY A 203 2.41 -22.74 12.51
N LEU A 204 1.37 -22.70 13.35
CA LEU A 204 1.18 -21.70 14.39
C LEU A 204 1.86 -22.10 15.72
N THR A 205 1.96 -23.40 16.01
CA THR A 205 2.41 -23.91 17.31
C THR A 205 3.80 -24.54 17.30
N THR A 206 4.49 -24.57 16.14
CA THR A 206 5.84 -25.11 16.04
C THR A 206 6.78 -24.16 15.33
N ARG A 207 8.05 -24.12 15.76
CA ARG A 207 9.11 -23.33 15.15
C ARG A 207 10.26 -24.22 14.73
N THR A 208 10.68 -24.05 13.48
CA THR A 208 11.93 -24.67 12.99
C THR A 208 13.07 -23.67 13.18
N HIS A 209 14.14 -24.07 13.85
CA HIS A 209 15.32 -23.24 14.07
C HIS A 209 16.60 -24.06 13.91
N ASN A 210 17.70 -23.37 13.62
CA ASN A 210 19.01 -24.00 13.49
C ASN A 210 19.69 -24.06 14.85
N ALA A 211 19.97 -25.28 15.33
CA ALA A 211 20.78 -25.53 16.51
C ALA A 211 22.05 -26.27 16.07
N ARG A 212 23.19 -25.57 16.11
CA ARG A 212 24.53 -26.13 15.79
C ARG A 212 24.62 -26.79 14.40
N GLY A 213 24.00 -26.20 13.40
CA GLY A 213 23.99 -26.71 12.02
C GLY A 213 22.88 -27.71 11.70
N GLN A 214 22.06 -28.11 12.69
CA GLN A 214 20.92 -29.00 12.49
C GLN A 214 19.59 -28.25 12.61
N LEU A 215 18.64 -28.56 11.74
CA LEU A 215 17.27 -28.03 11.81
C LEU A 215 16.49 -28.79 12.88
N VAL A 216 16.14 -28.10 13.96
CA VAL A 216 15.34 -28.65 15.07
C VAL A 216 13.96 -28.02 15.04
N LYS A 217 12.93 -28.84 15.28
CA LYS A 217 11.55 -28.38 15.48
C LYS A 217 11.23 -28.38 16.97
N SER A 218 10.81 -27.23 17.49
CA SER A 218 10.33 -27.09 18.86
C SER A 218 8.88 -26.65 18.86
N VAL A 219 8.12 -27.11 19.84
CA VAL A 219 6.78 -26.58 20.14
C VAL A 219 6.91 -25.19 20.75
N CYS A 220 5.92 -24.34 20.47
CA CYS A 220 5.79 -22.99 21.00
C CYS A 220 4.85 -22.99 22.21
N ASP A 221 5.10 -22.10 23.16
CA ASP A 221 4.12 -21.78 24.20
C ASP A 221 2.90 -21.01 23.64
N ALA A 222 1.88 -20.81 24.47
CA ALA A 222 0.68 -20.10 24.07
C ALA A 222 0.96 -18.66 23.64
N ASN A 223 1.86 -17.95 24.30
CA ASN A 223 2.16 -16.56 23.97
C ASN A 223 2.76 -16.43 22.56
N MET A 224 3.80 -17.22 22.28
CA MET A 224 4.46 -17.28 20.97
C MET A 224 3.50 -17.74 19.87
N SER A 225 2.62 -18.71 20.17
CA SER A 225 1.62 -19.20 19.20
C SER A 225 0.59 -18.12 18.86
N ASN A 226 0.10 -17.36 19.86
CA ASN A 226 -0.81 -16.23 19.65
C ASN A 226 -0.12 -15.07 18.91
N MET A 227 1.16 -14.80 19.18
CA MET A 227 1.95 -13.84 18.39
C MET A 227 2.11 -14.28 16.94
N THR A 228 2.37 -15.56 16.70
CA THR A 228 2.50 -16.13 15.34
C THR A 228 1.20 -16.03 14.56
N ARG A 229 0.06 -16.32 15.21
CA ARG A 229 -1.29 -16.09 14.68
C ARG A 229 -1.49 -14.64 14.23
N ASP A 230 -1.13 -13.69 15.09
CA ASP A 230 -1.24 -12.27 14.80
C ASP A 230 -0.31 -11.82 13.67
N CYS A 231 0.91 -12.34 13.60
CA CYS A 231 1.82 -12.14 12.48
C CYS A 231 1.25 -12.71 11.17
N LEU A 232 0.60 -13.87 11.21
CA LEU A 232 -0.05 -14.45 10.04
C LEU A 232 -1.22 -13.57 9.56
N ALA A 233 -2.07 -13.10 10.47
CA ALA A 233 -3.18 -12.19 10.14
C ALA A 233 -2.69 -10.91 9.44
N LYS A 234 -1.65 -10.27 10.00
CA LYS A 234 -0.97 -9.11 9.39
C LYS A 234 -0.44 -9.44 8.01
N ALA A 235 0.32 -10.53 7.88
CA ALA A 235 0.95 -10.91 6.63
C ALA A 235 -0.09 -11.21 5.53
N LEU A 236 -1.18 -11.91 5.86
CA LEU A 236 -2.28 -12.18 4.94
C LEU A 236 -2.92 -10.87 4.45
N TYR A 237 -3.24 -9.96 5.36
CA TYR A 237 -3.83 -8.66 5.00
C TYR A 237 -2.89 -7.84 4.11
N CYS A 238 -1.65 -7.61 4.56
CA CYS A 238 -0.66 -6.80 3.84
C CYS A 238 -0.34 -7.39 2.45
N ARG A 239 -0.19 -8.71 2.34
CA ARG A 239 0.05 -9.38 1.04
C ARG A 239 -1.17 -9.31 0.13
N THR A 240 -2.38 -9.33 0.68
CA THR A 240 -3.62 -9.14 -0.10
C THR A 240 -3.64 -7.73 -0.70
N VAL A 241 -3.42 -6.70 0.13
CA VAL A 241 -3.34 -5.30 -0.34
C VAL A 241 -2.24 -5.14 -1.40
N ALA A 242 -1.04 -5.65 -1.15
CA ALA A 242 0.06 -5.58 -2.11
C ALA A 242 -0.25 -6.32 -3.43
N THR A 243 -0.99 -7.43 -3.37
CA THR A 243 -1.44 -8.15 -4.58
C THR A 243 -2.46 -7.33 -5.36
N ILE A 244 -3.39 -6.68 -4.69
CA ILE A 244 -4.37 -5.78 -5.31
C ILE A 244 -3.68 -4.60 -5.96
N VAL A 245 -2.70 -3.97 -5.30
CA VAL A 245 -1.89 -2.89 -5.91
C VAL A 245 -1.16 -3.37 -7.16
N ARG A 246 -0.53 -4.55 -7.11
CA ARG A 246 0.11 -5.14 -8.30
C ARG A 246 -0.89 -5.35 -9.45
N ARG A 247 -2.10 -5.83 -9.15
CA ARG A 247 -3.17 -6.00 -10.15
C ARG A 247 -3.68 -4.67 -10.70
N ALA A 248 -3.87 -3.67 -9.85
CA ALA A 248 -4.23 -2.31 -10.26
C ALA A 248 -3.21 -1.73 -11.24
N ASN A 249 -1.91 -1.96 -11.01
CA ASN A 249 -0.83 -1.53 -11.90
C ASN A 249 -0.65 -2.40 -13.15
N SER A 250 -1.34 -3.53 -13.26
CA SER A 250 -1.20 -4.49 -14.37
C SER A 250 -2.17 -4.24 -15.52
N LEU A 251 -2.70 -3.01 -15.68
CA LEU A 251 -3.66 -2.69 -16.75
C LEU A 251 -3.11 -3.12 -18.12
N LYS A 252 -3.64 -4.22 -18.65
CA LYS A 252 -3.35 -4.70 -19.99
C LYS A 252 -4.28 -3.95 -20.94
N ARG A 253 -3.74 -3.09 -21.79
CA ARG A 253 -4.52 -2.54 -22.92
C ARG A 253 -4.97 -3.71 -23.79
N LEU A 254 -6.28 -3.90 -23.96
CA LEU A 254 -6.80 -4.70 -25.07
C LEU A 254 -6.41 -3.97 -26.36
N GLY A 255 -5.36 -4.43 -27.04
CA GLY A 255 -4.95 -3.90 -28.34
C GLY A 255 -3.45 -3.85 -28.64
N SER A 256 -2.54 -4.04 -27.67
CA SER A 256 -1.10 -4.02 -27.95
C SER A 256 -0.59 -5.39 -28.42
N THR A 257 -0.80 -5.72 -29.69
CA THR A 257 -0.09 -6.79 -30.41
C THR A 257 1.13 -6.26 -31.17
N LEU A 258 1.86 -5.31 -30.58
CA LEU A 258 3.26 -5.11 -30.93
C LEU A 258 4.11 -5.19 -29.66
N GLY A 259 5.02 -6.16 -29.68
CA GLY A 259 5.90 -6.46 -28.56
C GLY A 259 6.85 -5.32 -28.27
N THR A 260 6.93 -4.95 -27.00
CA THR A 260 8.15 -4.41 -26.41
C THR A 260 8.45 -5.23 -25.16
N LEU A 261 9.69 -5.68 -25.12
CA LEU A 261 10.26 -6.59 -24.15
C LEU A 261 10.02 -6.07 -22.73
N SER A 262 9.43 -6.91 -21.90
CA SER A 262 9.44 -6.80 -20.45
C SER A 262 10.88 -6.80 -19.96
N SER A 263 11.33 -5.67 -19.41
CA SER A 263 12.46 -5.64 -18.49
C SER A 263 11.92 -5.56 -17.08
N ASP A 264 11.52 -6.71 -16.55
CA ASP A 264 11.39 -6.90 -15.10
C ASP A 264 12.79 -7.10 -14.54
N SER A 265 13.41 -6.04 -14.02
CA SER A 265 14.57 -6.16 -13.15
C SER A 265 14.47 -5.15 -12.02
N ASN A 266 14.07 -5.64 -10.85
CA ASN A 266 14.50 -5.05 -9.58
C ASN A 266 15.97 -5.46 -9.39
N GLU A 267 16.91 -4.52 -9.51
CA GLU A 267 18.22 -4.70 -8.91
C GLU A 267 18.79 -3.37 -8.41
N SER A 268 19.45 -3.49 -7.27
CA SER A 268 19.91 -2.47 -6.35
C SER A 268 21.09 -1.64 -6.86
N VAL A 269 21.16 -0.42 -6.33
CA VAL A 269 22.27 0.53 -6.33
C VAL A 269 23.66 -0.13 -6.23
N HIS A 270 24.52 0.07 -7.24
CA HIS A 270 25.96 0.26 -7.04
C HIS A 270 26.59 1.08 -8.18
N ASN A 271 27.28 2.15 -7.79
CA ASN A 271 28.16 2.96 -8.62
C ASN A 271 29.31 2.11 -9.16
N GLN A 272 29.57 2.17 -10.47
CA GLN A 272 30.92 2.14 -11.02
C GLN A 272 30.92 2.79 -12.41
N VAL A 273 31.59 3.94 -12.48
CA VAL A 273 31.96 4.62 -13.71
C VAL A 273 33.12 3.84 -14.31
N GLU A 274 32.89 3.17 -15.45
CA GLU A 274 33.97 2.68 -16.31
C GLU A 274 33.91 3.32 -17.69
N VAL A 275 34.98 4.06 -17.97
CA VAL A 275 35.33 4.69 -19.23
C VAL A 275 35.75 3.59 -20.21
N THR A 276 35.10 3.50 -21.37
CA THR A 276 35.68 2.78 -22.52
C THR A 276 35.53 3.58 -23.81
N SER A 277 36.61 3.50 -24.57
CA SER A 277 37.08 4.38 -25.62
C SER A 277 36.35 4.23 -26.94
N GLN A 278 36.15 5.35 -27.63
CA GLN A 278 35.80 5.39 -29.04
C GLN A 278 36.98 4.89 -29.88
N HIS A 279 36.78 3.82 -30.64
CA HIS A 279 37.59 3.55 -31.83
C HIS A 279 36.73 3.72 -33.07
N ALA A 280 37.04 4.79 -33.81
CA ALA A 280 36.54 5.05 -35.14
C ALA A 280 37.06 4.00 -36.13
N SER A 281 36.15 3.47 -36.96
CA SER A 281 36.51 2.94 -38.27
C SER A 281 35.55 3.52 -39.32
N THR A 282 36.17 4.30 -40.20
CA THR A 282 35.68 4.94 -41.43
C THR A 282 35.67 3.85 -42.53
N ILE A 283 34.66 3.60 -43.36
CA ILE A 283 34.07 4.41 -44.45
C ILE A 283 32.89 3.60 -45.04
N GLY A 284 31.86 4.29 -45.56
CA GLY A 284 31.14 3.83 -46.75
C GLY A 284 29.67 3.49 -46.54
N GLY A 285 28.79 4.49 -46.55
CA GLY A 285 27.36 4.28 -46.65
C GLY A 285 26.57 5.58 -46.56
N THR A 286 26.05 6.04 -47.68
CA THR A 286 25.13 7.17 -47.82
C THR A 286 23.83 6.90 -47.04
N ASN A 287 23.80 7.22 -45.74
CA ASN A 287 22.58 7.25 -44.92
C ASN A 287 22.78 8.04 -43.59
N ALA A 288 23.58 9.11 -43.61
CA ALA A 288 23.87 9.90 -42.41
C ALA A 288 22.70 10.83 -41.99
N GLY A 289 21.84 11.25 -42.93
CA GLY A 289 20.71 12.14 -42.63
C GLY A 289 19.56 11.48 -41.84
N SER A 290 19.31 10.19 -42.06
CA SER A 290 18.21 9.45 -41.42
C SER A 290 18.53 9.02 -39.98
N LYS A 291 19.80 8.70 -39.67
CA LYS A 291 20.24 8.38 -38.30
C LYS A 291 20.31 9.62 -37.39
N SER A 292 20.69 10.77 -37.94
CA SER A 292 20.72 12.05 -37.20
C SER A 292 19.30 12.52 -36.85
N MET A 293 18.35 12.45 -37.79
CA MET A 293 16.93 12.74 -37.52
C MET A 293 16.29 11.73 -36.57
N ALA A 294 16.68 10.46 -36.60
CA ALA A 294 16.21 9.46 -35.62
C ALA A 294 16.75 9.71 -34.21
N ALA A 295 18.02 10.11 -34.09
CA ALA A 295 18.62 10.49 -32.80
C ALA A 295 18.01 11.80 -32.26
N LEU A 296 17.75 12.78 -33.13
CA LEU A 296 17.09 14.03 -32.78
C LEU A 296 15.61 13.79 -32.40
N ASN A 297 14.88 12.97 -33.17
CA ASN A 297 13.51 12.58 -32.83
C ASN A 297 13.45 11.76 -31.53
N ASN A 298 14.43 10.90 -31.25
CA ASN A 298 14.50 10.21 -29.97
C ASN A 298 14.88 11.15 -28.82
N ALA A 299 15.76 12.13 -29.03
CA ALA A 299 16.08 13.14 -28.04
C ALA A 299 14.90 14.09 -27.77
N VAL A 300 14.13 14.44 -28.81
CA VAL A 300 12.89 15.23 -28.69
C VAL A 300 11.78 14.42 -28.03
N ARG A 301 11.61 13.13 -28.36
CA ARG A 301 10.70 12.22 -27.64
C ARG A 301 11.08 12.06 -26.17
N HIS A 302 12.37 11.94 -25.86
CA HIS A 302 12.85 11.92 -24.48
C HIS A 302 12.71 13.27 -23.77
N ALA A 303 12.65 14.39 -24.49
CA ALA A 303 12.36 15.70 -23.94
C ALA A 303 10.86 15.93 -23.67
N THR A 304 9.97 15.14 -24.30
CA THR A 304 8.51 15.16 -24.08
C THR A 304 8.01 14.01 -23.19
N ASP A 305 8.91 13.10 -22.80
CA ASP A 305 8.66 12.03 -21.84
C ASP A 305 8.87 12.50 -20.41
N GLY A 306 7.89 12.29 -19.55
CA GLY A 306 7.97 12.62 -18.14
C GLY A 306 6.89 11.92 -17.33
N PHE A 307 6.82 12.26 -16.04
CA PHE A 307 5.68 11.86 -15.22
C PHE A 307 5.26 13.00 -14.30
N ILE A 308 3.96 13.04 -14.01
CA ILE A 308 3.39 13.87 -12.97
C ILE A 308 3.18 12.97 -11.76
N GLY A 309 3.94 13.25 -10.69
CA GLY A 309 3.85 12.54 -9.42
C GLY A 309 2.83 13.21 -8.49
N ILE A 310 1.86 12.45 -7.99
CA ILE A 310 0.89 12.92 -6.99
C ILE A 310 1.13 12.13 -5.72
N LEU A 311 1.56 12.82 -4.66
CA LEU A 311 1.82 12.22 -3.36
C LEU A 311 0.66 12.51 -2.39
N ASP A 312 -0.06 11.47 -1.98
CA ASP A 312 -1.11 11.51 -0.96
C ASP A 312 -0.67 10.69 0.26
N MET A 313 -0.14 11.38 1.25
CA MET A 313 0.34 10.78 2.50
C MET A 313 -0.63 11.06 3.65
N PHE A 314 -0.56 10.23 4.70
CA PHE A 314 -1.21 10.52 5.98
C PHE A 314 -0.69 11.84 6.56
N GLY A 315 -1.52 12.49 7.38
CA GLY A 315 -1.11 13.71 8.09
C GLY A 315 -0.40 13.38 9.40
N PHE A 316 0.13 14.42 10.06
CA PHE A 316 0.63 14.33 11.42
C PHE A 316 -0.47 13.88 12.39
N GLU A 317 -0.13 13.04 13.37
CA GLU A 317 -1.05 12.48 14.34
C GLU A 317 -0.49 12.55 15.77
N GLU A 318 -1.34 12.90 16.73
CA GLU A 318 -0.99 12.93 18.16
C GLU A 318 -2.02 12.16 19.02
N PRO A 319 -2.14 10.83 18.86
CA PRO A 319 -3.08 10.06 19.65
C PRO A 319 -2.54 9.79 21.05
N LYS A 320 -3.47 9.56 21.98
CA LYS A 320 -3.18 9.21 23.37
C LYS A 320 -3.79 7.83 23.66
N PRO A 321 -2.99 6.77 23.88
CA PRO A 321 -1.52 6.73 23.84
C PRO A 321 -0.97 6.71 22.40
N SER A 322 0.22 7.30 22.22
CA SER A 322 0.99 7.18 20.97
C SER A 322 1.67 5.81 20.88
N GLN A 323 1.89 5.34 19.66
CA GLN A 323 2.51 4.04 19.35
C GLN A 323 3.56 4.24 18.25
N LEU A 324 4.38 3.22 18.00
CA LEU A 324 5.45 3.26 16.99
C LEU A 324 4.94 3.72 15.61
N GLU A 325 3.73 3.33 15.23
CA GLU A 325 3.11 3.70 13.97
C GLU A 325 2.94 5.21 13.82
N HIS A 326 2.60 5.89 14.92
CA HIS A 326 2.46 7.34 14.96
C HIS A 326 3.83 8.04 14.86
N LEU A 327 4.88 7.45 15.45
CA LEU A 327 6.25 7.94 15.26
C LEU A 327 6.67 7.85 13.78
N CYS A 328 6.41 6.73 13.11
CA CYS A 328 6.70 6.59 11.68
C CYS A 328 5.87 7.55 10.82
N ILE A 329 4.60 7.76 11.16
CA ILE A 329 3.71 8.71 10.49
C ILE A 329 4.23 10.14 10.62
N ASN A 330 4.59 10.53 11.84
CA ASN A 330 5.08 11.87 12.13
C ASN A 330 6.47 12.11 11.54
N LEU A 331 7.37 11.11 11.53
CA LEU A 331 8.65 11.20 10.83
C LEU A 331 8.46 11.49 9.33
N CYS A 332 7.49 10.81 8.70
CA CYS A 332 7.16 11.09 7.30
C CYS A 332 6.62 12.51 7.12
N ALA A 333 5.74 12.97 8.02
CA ALA A 333 5.23 14.34 7.99
C ALA A 333 6.35 15.38 8.13
N GLU A 334 7.29 15.13 9.05
CA GLU A 334 8.46 15.99 9.29
C GLU A 334 9.38 16.03 8.06
N THR A 335 9.59 14.87 7.42
CA THR A 335 10.39 14.78 6.19
C THR A 335 9.74 15.57 5.04
N MET A 336 8.40 15.51 4.89
CA MET A 336 7.69 16.33 3.90
C MET A 336 7.76 17.82 4.22
N GLN A 337 7.69 18.19 5.50
CA GLN A 337 7.85 19.58 5.93
C GLN A 337 9.27 20.09 5.63
N HIS A 338 10.29 19.26 5.82
CA HIS A 338 11.67 19.61 5.49
C HIS A 338 11.87 19.83 3.99
N PHE A 339 11.28 18.95 3.17
CA PHE A 339 11.25 19.11 1.72
C PHE A 339 10.59 20.44 1.32
N TYR A 340 9.43 20.76 1.90
CA TYR A 340 8.73 22.02 1.67
C TYR A 340 9.61 23.23 2.03
N ASN A 341 10.18 23.25 3.24
CA ASN A 341 11.02 24.35 3.71
C ASN A 341 12.23 24.58 2.78
N THR A 342 12.86 23.51 2.32
CA THR A 342 14.01 23.58 1.42
C THR A 342 13.64 24.15 0.05
N HIS A 343 12.53 23.69 -0.55
CA HIS A 343 12.14 24.16 -1.88
C HIS A 343 11.48 25.55 -1.89
N ILE A 344 10.72 25.91 -0.85
CA ILE A 344 10.06 27.21 -0.81
C ILE A 344 11.01 28.32 -0.35
N PHE A 345 11.84 28.06 0.66
CA PHE A 345 12.69 29.11 1.22
C PHE A 345 14.09 29.09 0.61
N LYS A 346 14.83 27.97 0.73
CA LYS A 346 16.24 27.93 0.28
C LYS A 346 16.37 28.12 -1.24
N SER A 347 15.60 27.36 -2.02
CA SER A 347 15.67 27.44 -3.49
C SER A 347 15.20 28.80 -4.04
N SER A 348 14.23 29.45 -3.41
CA SER A 348 13.76 30.78 -3.84
C SER A 348 14.83 31.85 -3.59
N ILE A 349 15.51 31.80 -2.44
CA ILE A 349 16.62 32.71 -2.11
C ILE A 349 17.80 32.50 -3.07
N GLU A 350 18.12 31.25 -3.39
CA GLU A 350 19.15 30.91 -4.40
C GLU A 350 18.78 31.45 -5.78
N SER A 351 17.53 31.29 -6.22
CA SER A 351 17.06 31.84 -7.51
C SER A 351 17.17 33.37 -7.57
N CYS A 352 16.80 34.08 -6.50
CA CYS A 352 16.97 35.53 -6.43
C CYS A 352 18.45 35.95 -6.53
N ARG A 353 19.35 35.21 -5.85
CA ARG A 353 20.79 35.45 -5.92
C ARG A 353 21.33 35.23 -7.33
N ASP A 354 20.90 34.16 -8.00
CA ASP A 354 21.31 33.83 -9.36
C ASP A 354 20.85 34.89 -10.38
N GLU A 355 19.71 35.53 -10.14
CA GLU A 355 19.20 36.66 -10.93
C GLU A 355 19.82 38.01 -10.53
N GLY A 356 20.70 38.05 -9.54
CA GLY A 356 21.32 39.30 -9.04
C GLY A 356 20.35 40.20 -8.27
N ILE A 357 19.23 39.65 -7.78
CA ILE A 357 18.25 40.36 -6.98
C ILE A 357 18.70 40.34 -5.51
N ASN A 358 18.98 41.51 -4.95
CA ASN A 358 19.26 41.64 -3.52
C ASN A 358 17.95 41.53 -2.73
N CYS A 359 17.72 40.38 -2.10
CA CYS A 359 16.64 40.22 -1.13
C CYS A 359 17.01 40.88 0.20
N GLU A 360 16.41 42.03 0.49
CA GLU A 360 16.59 42.75 1.77
C GLU A 360 15.85 42.07 2.94
N VAL A 361 14.95 41.14 2.65
CA VAL A 361 14.15 40.42 3.64
C VAL A 361 14.71 39.01 3.83
N GLU A 362 15.26 38.76 5.01
CA GLU A 362 15.63 37.41 5.46
C GLU A 362 14.37 36.69 5.94
N VAL A 363 13.98 35.61 5.26
CA VAL A 363 12.79 34.82 5.62
C VAL A 363 13.16 33.86 6.73
N ASP A 364 12.69 34.14 7.94
CA ASP A 364 12.83 33.24 9.07
C ASP A 364 11.85 32.06 8.96
N TYR A 365 12.35 30.84 9.12
CA TYR A 365 11.56 29.63 9.18
C TYR A 365 12.20 28.61 10.12
N VAL A 366 11.38 27.76 10.71
CA VAL A 366 11.84 26.73 11.64
C VAL A 366 12.50 25.59 10.87
N ASP A 367 13.79 25.39 11.09
CA ASP A 367 14.51 24.22 10.59
C ASP A 367 14.20 22.99 11.43
N ASN A 368 13.67 21.97 10.79
CA ASN A 368 13.24 20.73 11.40
C ASN A 368 14.20 19.55 11.18
N VAL A 369 15.37 19.77 10.56
CA VAL A 369 16.43 18.75 10.43
C VAL A 369 16.78 18.10 11.78
N PRO A 370 16.94 18.84 12.90
CA PRO A 370 17.27 18.21 14.19
C PRO A 370 16.22 17.18 14.65
N CYS A 371 14.94 17.39 14.33
CA CYS A 371 13.87 16.45 14.65
C CYS A 371 13.96 15.17 13.80
N ILE A 372 14.30 15.32 12.52
CA ILE A 372 14.49 14.19 11.60
C ILE A 372 15.73 13.37 12.01
N ASP A 373 16.83 14.04 12.33
CA ASP A 373 18.10 13.41 12.72
C ASP A 373 17.98 12.65 14.04
N LEU A 374 17.20 13.19 14.99
CA LEU A 374 16.91 12.51 16.26
C LEU A 374 16.30 11.12 16.05
N ILE A 375 15.50 10.92 15.00
CA ILE A 375 14.81 9.67 14.73
C ILE A 375 15.60 8.81 13.72
N SER A 376 16.20 9.42 12.70
CA SER A 376 16.72 8.71 11.52
C SER A 376 18.25 8.60 11.45
N SER A 377 19.00 9.27 12.33
CA SER A 377 20.47 9.20 12.34
C SER A 377 20.97 7.77 12.55
N LEU A 378 21.80 7.28 11.63
CA LEU A 378 22.35 5.92 11.68
C LEU A 378 23.22 5.64 12.92
N ARG A 379 23.80 6.68 13.54
CA ARG A 379 24.75 6.54 14.66
C ARG A 379 24.13 6.84 16.01
N THR A 380 23.17 7.75 16.04
CA THR A 380 22.66 8.36 17.29
C THR A 380 21.14 8.52 17.30
N GLY A 381 20.45 8.05 16.26
CA GLY A 381 19.00 8.04 16.21
C GLY A 381 18.40 7.05 17.19
N LEU A 382 17.09 7.18 17.43
CA LEU A 382 16.30 6.34 18.34
C LEU A 382 16.30 4.84 18.02
#